data_AF-A0A837G9T1-F1
#
_entry.id   AF-A0A837G9T1-F1
#
_cell.length_a   1.000
_cell.length_b   1.000
_cell.length_c   1.000
_cell.angle_alpha   90.00
_cell.angle_beta   90.00
_cell.angle_gamma   90.00
#
_symmetry.space_group_name_H-M   'P 1'
#
loop_
_entity.id
_entity.type
_entity.pdbx_description
1 polymer ?
#
loop_
_entity_poly.entity_id
_entity_poly.type
_entity_poly.pdbx_seq_one_letter_code
_entity_poly.pdbx_strand_id
1 'polypeptide(L)'
;MTDLEQAFIAISAESLDVVKEHPKLWQQFLQQQSALFDKVKQNKPNSADESHLLGIMTKAHIECLSRVETNREAVQAMWKALHDNLGEQNAKRFEYQDYQMLTLVTHVWLYIQGYLKMDFSLANDHAETTANLQNDLSGLDVNAIRTQYLASYYLGSDNSPVTQRSNPIWSWFKRTFG
;
A
#
# COMPACT_ATOMS: atom_id res chain seq x y z
N MET A 1 6.70 1.20 -21.16
CA MET A 1 5.65 0.49 -20.42
C MET A 1 6.14 -0.93 -20.19
N THR A 2 6.29 -1.35 -18.94
CA THR A 2 6.85 -2.67 -18.58
C THR A 2 5.75 -3.72 -18.42
N ASP A 3 6.10 -5.00 -18.42
CA ASP A 3 5.14 -6.10 -18.17
C ASP A 3 4.49 -5.97 -16.80
N LEU A 4 5.25 -5.50 -15.81
CA LEU A 4 4.73 -5.19 -14.47
C LEU A 4 3.65 -4.09 -14.52
N GLU A 5 3.92 -3.00 -15.24
CA GLU A 5 2.97 -1.90 -15.39
C GLU A 5 1.68 -2.36 -16.09
N GLN A 6 1.79 -3.20 -17.12
CA GLN A 6 0.63 -3.80 -17.79
C GLN A 6 -0.19 -4.69 -16.86
N ALA A 7 0.48 -5.50 -16.01
CA ALA A 7 -0.20 -6.36 -15.05
C ALA A 7 -0.99 -5.55 -14.01
N PHE A 8 -0.46 -4.41 -13.54
CA PHE A 8 -1.19 -3.51 -12.66
C PHE A 8 -2.41 -2.87 -13.34
N ILE A 9 -2.28 -2.51 -14.62
CA ILE A 9 -3.38 -1.96 -15.43
C ILE A 9 -4.49 -2.99 -15.67
N ALA A 10 -4.12 -4.25 -15.89
CA ALA A 10 -5.09 -5.33 -16.07
C ALA A 10 -6.01 -5.50 -14.85
N ILE A 11 -5.53 -5.16 -13.64
CA ILE A 11 -6.33 -5.19 -12.42
C ILE A 11 -6.85 -3.82 -12.00
N SER A 12 -6.71 -2.77 -12.83
CA SER A 12 -7.15 -1.39 -12.56
C SER A 12 -6.51 -0.75 -11.31
N ALA A 13 -5.28 -1.12 -10.95
CA ALA A 13 -4.61 -0.58 -9.77
C ALA A 13 -4.29 0.92 -9.90
N GLU A 14 -4.18 1.47 -11.12
CA GLU A 14 -4.03 2.91 -11.38
C GLU A 14 -5.26 3.74 -10.98
N SER A 15 -6.38 3.09 -10.67
CA SER A 15 -7.57 3.76 -10.14
C SER A 15 -7.38 4.27 -8.71
N LEU A 16 -6.40 3.75 -7.96
CA LEU A 16 -6.08 4.18 -6.60
C LEU A 16 -5.63 5.65 -6.56
N ASP A 17 -6.19 6.43 -5.64
CA ASP A 17 -5.87 7.84 -5.50
C ASP A 17 -4.39 8.07 -5.18
N VAL A 18 -3.79 7.24 -4.31
CA VAL A 18 -2.35 7.33 -3.98
C VAL A 18 -1.43 7.16 -5.21
N VAL A 19 -1.86 6.38 -6.22
CA VAL A 19 -1.09 6.20 -7.47
C VAL A 19 -1.19 7.46 -8.33
N LYS A 20 -2.37 8.08 -8.39
CA LYS A 20 -2.62 9.33 -9.13
C LYS A 20 -1.95 10.54 -8.48
N GLU A 21 -1.94 10.58 -7.15
CA GLU A 21 -1.35 11.67 -6.36
C GLU A 21 0.19 11.61 -6.37
N HIS A 22 0.78 10.41 -6.48
CA HIS A 22 2.23 10.21 -6.46
C HIS A 22 2.79 9.50 -7.71
N PRO A 23 2.59 10.06 -8.93
CA PRO A 23 2.96 9.38 -10.17
C PRO A 23 4.47 9.14 -10.32
N LYS A 24 5.31 10.03 -9.77
CA LYS A 24 6.78 9.86 -9.78
C LYS A 24 7.22 8.70 -8.90
N LEU A 25 6.62 8.58 -7.70
CA LEU A 25 6.93 7.51 -6.75
C LEU A 25 6.44 6.15 -7.30
N TRP A 26 5.28 6.15 -7.95
CA TRP A 26 4.77 4.97 -8.65
C TRP A 26 5.68 4.51 -9.79
N GLN A 27 6.13 5.44 -10.65
CA GLN A 27 7.06 5.12 -11.72
C GLN A 27 8.41 4.62 -11.18
N GLN A 28 8.91 5.21 -10.08
CA GLN A 28 10.10 4.71 -9.39
C GLN A 28 9.90 3.26 -8.90
N PHE A 29 8.76 2.97 -8.27
CA PHE A 29 8.43 1.62 -7.81
C PHE A 29 8.41 0.62 -8.98
N LEU A 30 7.71 0.95 -10.06
CA LEU A 30 7.63 0.09 -11.25
C LEU A 30 9.01 -0.21 -11.83
N GLN A 31 9.86 0.81 -11.97
CA GLN A 31 11.24 0.63 -12.47
C GLN A 31 12.06 -0.28 -11.56
N GLN A 32 11.96 -0.12 -10.24
CA GLN A 32 12.70 -0.93 -9.27
C GLN A 32 12.28 -2.41 -9.27
N GLN A 33 10.99 -2.70 -9.48
CA GLN A 33 10.46 -4.06 -9.37
C GLN A 33 10.34 -4.80 -10.71
N SER A 34 10.41 -4.11 -11.86
CA SER A 34 10.18 -4.71 -13.17
C SER A 34 11.08 -5.93 -13.45
N ALA A 35 12.40 -5.80 -13.22
CA ALA A 35 13.32 -6.92 -13.47
C ALA A 35 13.04 -8.15 -12.59
N LEU A 36 12.55 -7.94 -11.35
CA LEU A 36 12.17 -9.03 -10.47
C LEU A 36 10.86 -9.68 -10.95
N PHE A 37 9.88 -8.89 -11.38
CA PHE A 37 8.63 -9.39 -11.92
C PHE A 37 8.87 -10.27 -13.15
N ASP A 38 9.65 -9.80 -14.11
CA ASP A 38 10.00 -10.56 -15.33
C ASP A 38 10.64 -11.91 -14.98
N LYS A 39 11.57 -11.91 -14.02
CA LYS A 39 12.23 -13.13 -13.53
C LYS A 39 11.24 -14.09 -12.87
N VAL A 40 10.32 -13.59 -12.04
CA VAL A 40 9.32 -14.44 -11.36
C VAL A 40 8.33 -15.03 -12.36
N LYS A 41 7.90 -14.26 -13.36
CA LYS A 41 7.02 -14.71 -14.44
C LYS A 41 7.68 -15.80 -15.29
N GLN A 42 8.96 -15.63 -15.65
CA GLN A 42 9.73 -16.65 -16.36
C GLN A 42 9.91 -17.95 -15.56
N ASN A 43 10.11 -17.86 -14.25
CA ASN A 43 10.29 -19.03 -13.38
C ASN A 43 8.98 -19.79 -13.10
N LYS A 44 7.83 -19.12 -13.18
CA LYS A 44 6.51 -19.68 -12.89
C LYS A 44 5.48 -19.27 -13.95
N PRO A 45 5.69 -19.61 -15.24
CA PRO A 45 4.91 -19.08 -16.35
C PRO A 45 3.43 -19.50 -16.35
N ASN A 46 3.08 -20.54 -15.59
CA ASN A 46 1.72 -21.06 -15.49
C ASN A 46 0.90 -20.43 -14.34
N SER A 47 1.51 -19.55 -13.53
CA SER A 47 0.78 -18.82 -12.48
C SER A 47 0.11 -17.58 -13.06
N ALA A 48 -1.02 -17.20 -12.49
CA ALA A 48 -1.72 -15.98 -12.89
C ALA A 48 -0.89 -14.74 -12.55
N ASP A 49 -0.96 -13.70 -13.38
CA ASP A 49 -0.19 -12.47 -13.18
C ASP A 49 -0.50 -11.82 -11.82
N GLU A 50 -1.72 -11.92 -11.33
CA GLU A 50 -2.11 -11.41 -10.00
C GLU A 50 -1.42 -12.13 -8.85
N SER A 51 -1.09 -13.41 -9.02
CA SER A 51 -0.28 -14.16 -8.04
C SER A 51 1.16 -13.66 -8.01
N HIS A 52 1.70 -13.28 -9.18
CA HIS A 52 3.02 -12.65 -9.26
C HIS A 52 3.01 -11.25 -8.64
N LEU A 53 1.99 -10.45 -8.93
CA LEU A 53 1.79 -9.13 -8.33
C LEU A 53 1.72 -9.22 -6.80
N LEU A 54 0.93 -10.15 -6.27
CA LEU A 54 0.85 -10.37 -4.82
C LEU A 54 2.23 -10.70 -4.22
N GLY A 55 3.01 -11.57 -4.87
CA GLY A 55 4.35 -11.93 -4.41
C GLY A 55 5.32 -10.74 -4.41
N ILE A 56 5.33 -9.94 -5.48
CA ILE A 56 6.15 -8.72 -5.56
C ILE A 56 5.74 -7.72 -4.49
N MET A 57 4.45 -7.47 -4.34
CA MET A 57 3.93 -6.48 -3.40
C MET A 57 4.13 -6.90 -1.95
N THR A 58 3.99 -8.19 -1.64
CA THR A 58 4.29 -8.73 -0.30
C THR A 58 5.76 -8.52 0.05
N LYS A 59 6.68 -8.83 -0.88
CA LYS A 59 8.11 -8.58 -0.67
C LYS A 59 8.40 -7.09 -0.48
N ALA A 60 7.85 -6.25 -1.35
CA ALA A 60 8.06 -4.80 -1.30
C ALA A 60 7.52 -4.19 -0.01
N HIS A 61 6.36 -4.65 0.47
CA HIS A 61 5.78 -4.20 1.73
C HIS A 61 6.69 -4.52 2.92
N ILE A 62 7.15 -5.77 3.03
CA ILE A 62 8.09 -6.20 4.09
C ILE A 62 9.37 -5.35 4.06
N GLU A 63 9.95 -5.11 2.88
CA GLU A 63 11.16 -4.29 2.74
C GLU A 63 10.94 -2.83 3.11
N CYS A 64 9.81 -2.23 2.71
CA CYS A 64 9.49 -0.85 3.08
C CYS A 64 9.22 -0.72 4.58
N LEU A 65 8.48 -1.66 5.16
CA LEU A 65 8.18 -1.69 6.59
C LEU A 65 9.48 -1.76 7.39
N SER A 66 10.36 -2.71 7.05
CA SER A 66 11.66 -2.88 7.71
C SER A 66 12.56 -1.64 7.58
N ARG A 67 12.59 -0.97 6.41
CA ARG A 67 13.33 0.30 6.23
C ARG A 67 12.82 1.41 7.13
N VAL A 68 11.50 1.58 7.20
CA VAL A 68 10.87 2.61 8.04
C VAL A 68 11.09 2.32 9.52
N GLU A 69 10.96 1.06 9.95
CA GLU A 69 11.24 0.64 11.33
C GLU A 69 12.70 0.89 11.71
N THR A 70 13.65 0.49 10.87
CA THR A 70 15.09 0.64 11.12
C THR A 70 15.49 2.11 11.30
N ASN A 71 14.88 3.01 10.52
CA ASN A 71 15.20 4.43 10.53
C ASN A 71 14.31 5.26 11.49
N ARG A 72 13.40 4.61 12.22
CA ARG A 72 12.35 5.28 13.00
C ARG A 72 12.89 6.32 13.96
N GLU A 73 13.84 5.95 14.81
CA GLU A 73 14.41 6.84 15.83
C GLU A 73 15.13 8.04 15.21
N ALA A 74 15.90 7.80 14.14
CA ALA A 74 16.62 8.85 13.42
C ALA A 74 15.65 9.85 12.77
N VAL A 75 14.55 9.36 12.18
CA VAL A 75 13.52 10.22 11.56
C VAL A 75 12.80 11.04 12.62
N GLN A 76 12.44 10.44 13.76
CA GLN A 76 11.82 11.17 14.87
C GLN A 76 12.73 12.26 15.42
N ALA A 77 14.02 11.97 15.62
CA ALA A 77 15.00 12.95 16.08
C ALA A 77 15.16 14.09 15.07
N MET A 78 15.21 13.78 13.77
CA MET A 78 15.28 14.77 12.70
C MET A 78 14.03 15.65 12.66
N TRP A 79 12.83 15.07 12.74
CA TRP A 79 11.58 15.84 12.75
C TRP A 79 11.47 16.75 13.96
N LYS A 80 11.88 16.26 15.14
CA LYS A 80 11.99 17.08 16.35
C LYS A 80 12.94 18.26 16.14
N ALA A 81 14.14 18.01 15.62
CA ALA A 81 15.12 19.06 15.35
C ALA A 81 14.63 20.07 14.30
N LEU A 82 13.92 19.63 13.26
CA LEU A 82 13.31 20.52 12.27
C LEU A 82 12.20 21.38 12.89
N HIS A 83 11.35 20.80 13.72
CA HIS A 83 10.29 21.52 14.42
C HIS A 83 10.88 22.58 15.38
N ASP A 84 11.87 22.19 16.18
CA ASP A 84 12.51 23.06 17.18
C ASP A 84 13.28 24.24 16.53
N ASN A 85 13.79 24.08 15.29
CA ASN A 85 14.64 25.10 14.64
C ASN A 85 13.98 25.90 13.52
N LEU A 86 13.02 25.33 12.77
CA LEU A 86 12.46 25.95 11.55
C LEU A 86 10.99 26.40 11.70
N GLY A 87 10.36 26.08 12.82
CA GLY A 87 8.94 26.30 13.06
C GLY A 87 8.03 25.38 12.24
N GLU A 88 6.81 25.22 12.71
CA GLU A 88 5.84 24.24 12.20
C GLU A 88 5.52 24.38 10.69
N GLN A 89 5.64 25.60 10.14
CA GLN A 89 5.35 25.89 8.73
C GLN A 89 6.39 25.34 7.74
N ASN A 90 7.66 25.21 8.14
CA ASN A 90 8.73 24.72 7.27
C ASN A 90 9.02 23.23 7.46
N ALA A 91 8.79 22.69 8.66
CA ALA A 91 8.98 21.27 8.95
C ALA A 91 8.06 20.36 8.11
N LYS A 92 6.83 20.83 7.78
CA LYS A 92 5.88 20.12 6.90
C LYS A 92 6.35 19.92 5.46
N ARG A 93 7.42 20.61 5.03
CA ARG A 93 8.01 20.43 3.69
C ARG A 93 9.01 19.30 3.61
N PHE A 94 9.40 18.73 4.76
CA PHE A 94 10.32 17.62 4.79
C PHE A 94 9.55 16.31 4.52
N GLU A 95 9.70 15.78 3.31
CA GLU A 95 9.12 14.51 2.91
C GLU A 95 10.11 13.37 3.17
N TYR A 96 9.76 12.45 4.06
CA TYR A 96 10.52 11.23 4.27
C TYR A 96 10.11 10.20 3.21
N GLN A 97 10.96 10.01 2.19
CA GLN A 97 10.62 9.19 1.01
C GLN A 97 10.26 7.74 1.34
N ASP A 98 10.94 7.09 2.30
CA ASP A 98 10.61 5.71 2.68
C ASP A 98 9.23 5.60 3.32
N TYR A 99 8.78 6.63 4.05
CA TYR A 99 7.41 6.69 4.58
C TYR A 99 6.40 6.80 3.44
N GLN A 100 6.64 7.66 2.45
CA GLN A 100 5.76 7.78 1.28
C GLN A 100 5.71 6.47 0.48
N MET A 101 6.86 5.81 0.30
CA MET A 101 6.93 4.52 -0.39
C MET A 101 6.18 3.43 0.38
N LEU A 102 6.30 3.38 1.72
CA LEU A 102 5.53 2.48 2.56
C LEU A 102 4.02 2.72 2.40
N THR A 103 3.56 3.98 2.41
CA THR A 103 2.15 4.32 2.17
C THR A 103 1.67 3.79 0.82
N LEU A 104 2.36 4.14 -0.27
CA LEU A 104 2.03 3.72 -1.63
C LEU A 104 1.95 2.19 -1.73
N VAL A 105 2.99 1.50 -1.26
CA VAL A 105 3.10 0.04 -1.35
C VAL A 105 2.00 -0.63 -0.53
N THR A 106 1.67 -0.12 0.66
CA THR A 106 0.63 -0.69 1.51
C THR A 106 -0.75 -0.59 0.88
N HIS A 107 -1.10 0.56 0.30
CA HIS A 107 -2.35 0.73 -0.43
C HIS A 107 -2.49 -0.24 -1.60
N VAL A 108 -1.47 -0.33 -2.45
CA VAL A 108 -1.49 -1.19 -3.64
C VAL A 108 -1.48 -2.68 -3.23
N TRP A 109 -0.77 -3.03 -2.17
CA TRP A 109 -0.72 -4.41 -1.67
C TRP A 109 -2.07 -4.85 -1.10
N LEU A 110 -2.71 -4.03 -0.27
CA LEU A 110 -4.05 -4.30 0.27
C LEU A 110 -5.11 -4.33 -0.83
N TYR A 111 -4.99 -3.46 -1.84
CA TYR A 111 -5.80 -3.53 -3.06
C TYR A 111 -5.73 -4.90 -3.72
N ILE A 112 -4.52 -5.44 -3.96
CA ILE A 112 -4.37 -6.77 -4.56
C ILE A 112 -4.97 -7.86 -3.67
N GLN A 113 -4.78 -7.78 -2.35
CA GLN A 113 -5.42 -8.74 -1.43
C GLN A 113 -6.94 -8.73 -1.56
N GLY A 114 -7.53 -7.53 -1.66
CA GLY A 114 -8.95 -7.35 -1.93
C GLY A 114 -9.36 -7.90 -3.29
N TYR A 115 -8.58 -7.60 -4.33
CA TYR A 115 -8.81 -8.10 -5.69
C TYR A 115 -8.78 -9.62 -5.77
N LEU A 116 -7.92 -10.27 -4.98
CA LEU A 116 -7.83 -11.73 -4.88
C LEU A 116 -8.83 -12.33 -3.88
N LYS A 117 -9.71 -11.52 -3.28
CA LYS A 117 -10.69 -11.93 -2.26
C LYS A 117 -10.06 -12.65 -1.07
N MET A 118 -8.85 -12.27 -0.69
CA MET A 118 -8.15 -12.79 0.49
C MET A 118 -8.92 -12.45 1.77
N ASP A 119 -8.62 -13.16 2.86
CA ASP A 119 -9.31 -12.96 4.14
C ASP A 119 -9.17 -11.51 4.63
N PHE A 120 -10.30 -10.89 4.93
CA PHE A 120 -10.35 -9.50 5.36
C PHE A 120 -9.68 -9.27 6.71
N SER A 121 -9.79 -10.24 7.64
CA SER A 121 -9.21 -10.10 8.98
C SER A 121 -7.70 -9.95 8.88
N LEU A 122 -7.07 -10.75 8.00
CA LEU A 122 -5.64 -10.64 7.72
C LEU A 122 -5.27 -9.28 7.12
N ALA A 123 -6.02 -8.80 6.13
CA ALA A 123 -5.80 -7.48 5.53
C ALA A 123 -5.96 -6.35 6.56
N ASN A 124 -6.92 -6.49 7.48
CA ASN A 124 -7.13 -5.54 8.57
C ASN A 124 -5.95 -5.48 9.54
N ASP A 125 -5.42 -6.63 9.96
CA ASP A 125 -4.28 -6.70 10.87
C ASP A 125 -3.04 -6.06 10.23
N HIS A 126 -2.84 -6.29 8.93
CA HIS A 126 -1.77 -5.67 8.14
C HIS A 126 -1.92 -4.13 8.03
N ALA A 127 -3.15 -3.65 7.80
CA ALA A 127 -3.45 -2.22 7.77
C ALA A 127 -3.19 -1.57 9.14
N GLU A 128 -3.61 -2.22 10.23
CA GLU A 128 -3.38 -1.75 11.60
C GLU A 128 -1.89 -1.70 11.95
N THR A 129 -1.13 -2.76 11.63
CA THR A 129 0.32 -2.81 11.87
C THR A 129 1.04 -1.64 11.20
N THR A 130 0.72 -1.37 9.93
CA THR A 130 1.35 -0.28 9.18
C THR A 130 0.89 1.08 9.72
N ALA A 131 -0.39 1.24 10.05
CA ALA A 131 -0.94 2.48 10.59
C ALA A 131 -0.32 2.86 11.95
N ASN A 132 -0.07 1.89 12.82
CA ASN A 132 0.61 2.13 14.10
C ASN A 132 2.04 2.66 13.89
N LEU A 133 2.82 2.03 13.02
CA LEU A 133 4.17 2.50 12.68
C LEU A 133 4.15 3.93 12.11
N GLN A 134 3.14 4.26 11.32
CA GLN A 134 3.04 5.58 10.71
C GLN A 134 2.54 6.65 11.69
N ASN A 135 1.63 6.31 12.59
CA ASN A 135 1.22 7.18 13.70
C ASN A 135 2.43 7.56 14.55
N ASP A 136 3.27 6.58 14.88
CA ASP A 136 4.48 6.79 15.66
C ASP A 136 5.44 7.83 15.05
N LEU A 137 5.45 7.96 13.72
CA LEU A 137 6.29 8.90 12.99
C LEU A 137 5.61 10.25 12.76
N SER A 138 4.32 10.24 12.45
CA SER A 138 3.59 11.41 11.94
C SER A 138 2.65 12.06 12.93
N GLY A 139 2.30 11.37 14.02
CA GLY A 139 1.25 11.76 14.95
C GLY A 139 -0.17 11.71 14.36
N LEU A 140 -0.33 11.24 13.12
CA LEU A 140 -1.64 11.09 12.46
C LEU A 140 -2.46 9.97 13.10
N ASP A 141 -3.77 10.14 13.19
CA ASP A 141 -4.67 9.16 13.81
C ASP A 141 -4.58 7.78 13.13
N VAL A 142 -4.34 6.73 13.94
CA VAL A 142 -4.20 5.34 13.48
C VAL A 142 -5.47 4.89 12.76
N ASN A 143 -6.65 5.23 13.29
CA ASN A 143 -7.91 4.81 12.68
C ASN A 143 -8.14 5.47 11.33
N ALA A 144 -7.83 6.76 11.19
CA ALA A 144 -7.90 7.45 9.91
C ALA A 144 -6.99 6.80 8.85
N ILE A 145 -5.73 6.51 9.19
CA ILE A 145 -4.81 5.81 8.27
C ILE A 145 -5.33 4.42 7.93
N ARG A 146 -5.71 3.63 8.94
CA ARG A 146 -6.24 2.27 8.75
C ARG A 146 -7.48 2.26 7.85
N THR A 147 -8.41 3.21 8.03
CA THR A 147 -9.60 3.35 7.18
C THR A 147 -9.23 3.62 5.73
N GLN A 148 -8.24 4.46 5.45
CA GLN A 148 -7.76 4.71 4.09
C GLN A 148 -7.16 3.44 3.45
N TYR A 149 -6.41 2.66 4.22
CA TYR A 149 -5.88 1.37 3.76
C TYR A 149 -6.98 0.35 3.46
N LEU A 150 -7.97 0.24 4.32
CA LEU A 150 -9.12 -0.66 4.11
C LEU A 150 -9.97 -0.23 2.90
N ALA A 151 -10.07 1.06 2.61
CA ALA A 151 -10.72 1.53 1.39
C ALA A 151 -10.05 0.99 0.12
N SER A 152 -8.71 0.86 0.12
CA SER A 152 -7.98 0.25 -1.00
C SER A 152 -8.27 -1.25 -1.14
N TYR A 153 -8.33 -1.98 -0.03
CA TYR A 153 -8.77 -3.39 -0.05
C TYR A 153 -10.18 -3.52 -0.64
N TYR A 154 -11.11 -2.67 -0.21
CA TYR A 154 -12.49 -2.74 -0.72
C TYR A 154 -12.59 -2.36 -2.19
N LEU A 155 -11.84 -1.35 -2.66
CA LEU A 155 -11.77 -1.01 -4.07
C LEU A 155 -11.24 -2.19 -4.90
N GLY A 156 -10.19 -2.85 -4.42
CA GLY A 156 -9.68 -4.07 -5.07
C GLY A 156 -10.72 -5.17 -5.13
N SER A 157 -11.44 -5.39 -4.03
CA SER A 157 -12.56 -6.32 -3.98
C SER A 157 -13.64 -5.97 -5.01
N ASP A 158 -14.02 -4.71 -5.14
CA ASP A 158 -15.08 -4.29 -6.08
C ASP A 158 -14.67 -4.42 -7.55
N ASN A 159 -13.38 -4.21 -7.85
CA ASN A 159 -12.81 -4.39 -9.20
C ASN A 159 -12.53 -5.86 -9.56
N SER A 160 -12.66 -6.77 -8.59
CA SER A 160 -12.35 -8.18 -8.80
C SER A 160 -13.40 -8.89 -9.65
N PRO A 161 -13.00 -9.64 -10.69
CA PRO A 161 -13.90 -10.56 -11.39
C PRO A 161 -14.18 -11.84 -10.57
N VAL A 162 -13.45 -12.06 -9.47
CA VAL A 162 -13.61 -13.23 -8.60
C VAL A 162 -14.87 -13.06 -7.75
N THR A 163 -15.88 -13.89 -7.99
CA THR A 163 -17.08 -13.92 -7.15
C THR A 163 -16.75 -14.47 -5.77
N GLN A 164 -16.83 -13.62 -4.75
CA GLN A 164 -16.72 -14.02 -3.36
C GLN A 164 -18.00 -14.77 -2.94
N ARG A 165 -17.89 -15.90 -2.25
CA ARG A 165 -19.04 -16.44 -1.50
C ARG A 165 -19.44 -15.36 -0.49
N SER A 166 -20.69 -14.90 -0.56
CA SER A 166 -21.15 -13.72 0.18
C SER A 166 -20.83 -13.82 1.67
N ASN A 167 -20.01 -12.91 2.19
CA ASN A 167 -19.79 -12.80 3.62
C ASN A 167 -20.77 -11.76 4.21
N PRO A 168 -21.54 -12.11 5.26
CA PRO A 168 -22.67 -11.32 5.75
C PRO A 168 -22.30 -9.90 6.24
N ILE A 169 -21.04 -9.66 6.63
CA ILE A 169 -20.56 -8.35 7.12
C ILE A 169 -20.64 -7.26 6.05
N TRP A 170 -20.40 -7.61 4.77
CA TRP A 170 -20.50 -6.65 3.66
C TRP A 170 -21.94 -6.20 3.39
N SER A 171 -22.91 -7.08 3.63
CA SER A 171 -24.33 -6.73 3.55
C SER A 171 -24.75 -5.75 4.65
N TRP A 172 -24.07 -5.79 5.80
CA TRP A 172 -24.30 -4.89 6.91
C TRP A 172 -23.72 -3.49 6.62
N PHE A 173 -22.49 -3.39 6.11
CA PHE A 173 -21.84 -2.10 5.82
C PHE A 173 -22.57 -1.31 4.71
N LYS A 174 -23.03 -1.99 3.65
CA LYS A 174 -23.85 -1.34 2.59
C LYS A 174 -25.20 -0.83 3.10
N ARG A 175 -25.72 -1.40 4.19
CA ARG A 175 -27.01 -1.01 4.78
C ARG A 175 -26.89 0.15 5.77
N THR A 176 -25.70 0.40 6.33
CA THR A 176 -25.50 1.48 7.30
C THR A 176 -24.97 2.77 6.68
N PHE A 177 -24.36 2.73 5.49
CA PHE A 177 -23.72 3.89 4.86
C PHE A 177 -24.10 4.11 3.38
N GLY A 178 -25.06 3.36 2.84
CA GLY A 178 -25.72 3.62 1.55
C GLY A 178 -27.14 4.09 1.75
#